data_AF-A0A9Q3J5R6-F1
#
_entry.id   AF-A0A9Q3J5R6-F1
#
_cell.length_a   1.000
_cell.length_b   1.000
_cell.length_c   1.000
_cell.angle_alpha   90.00
_cell.angle_beta   90.00
_cell.angle_gamma   90.00
#
_symmetry.space_group_name_H-M   'P 1'
#
loop_
_entity.id
_entity.type
_entity.pdbx_description
1 polymer ?
#
loop_
_entity_poly.entity_id
_entity_poly.type
_entity_poly.pdbx_seq_one_letter_code
_entity_poly.pdbx_strand_id
1 'polypeptide(L)'
;MDWVTALPPGGERSYNACLVLVDKYRKTPMFLPLHKGEKAMDTAIMIWNKVISHTGLFKNIISDRDPKFTSELWKSLHNLFGAKLLFSTHYHPQTDGLAERIILTLEDMIKIFCPYGLEFKDSDGFTHDLCTLIPALELEYKT
;
A
#
# COMPACT_ATOMS: atom_id res chain seq x y z
N MET A 1 5.61 -5.29 -2.81
CA MET A 1 4.44 -4.98 -1.98
C MET A 1 4.96 -4.85 -0.58
N ASP A 2 4.55 -3.80 0.12
CA ASP A 2 5.10 -3.48 1.44
C ASP A 2 4.08 -2.77 2.32
N TRP A 3 4.23 -2.91 3.63
CA TRP A 3 3.37 -2.28 4.64
C TRP A 3 4.03 -1.03 5.22
N VAL A 4 3.36 0.11 5.09
CA VAL A 4 3.66 1.29 5.90
C VAL A 4 2.73 1.26 7.11
N THR A 5 3.28 1.26 8.33
CA THR A 5 2.50 1.15 9.57
C THR A 5 2.81 2.30 10.52
N ALA A 6 2.04 2.42 11.60
CA ALA A 6 2.18 3.50 12.60
C ALA A 6 1.92 4.90 12.02
N LEU A 7 1.06 4.96 11.00
CA LEU A 7 0.59 6.22 10.42
C LEU A 7 -0.42 6.89 11.37
N PRO A 8 -0.50 8.24 11.38
CA PRO A 8 -1.61 8.95 12.01
C PRO A 8 -2.95 8.41 11.49
N PRO A 9 -3.95 8.19 12.36
CA PRO A 9 -5.27 7.74 11.93
C PRO A 9 -5.90 8.72 10.92
N GLY A 10 -6.39 8.20 9.80
CA GLY A 10 -7.01 8.99 8.73
C GLY A 10 -8.32 8.42 8.21
N GLY A 11 -9.18 9.30 7.69
CA GLY A 11 -10.50 9.01 7.16
C GLY A 11 -11.55 8.67 8.23
N GLU A 12 -12.81 8.52 7.82
CA GLU A 12 -13.93 8.15 8.71
C GLU A 12 -13.68 6.84 9.46
N ARG A 13 -12.88 5.94 8.87
CA ARG A 13 -12.55 4.63 9.44
C ARG A 13 -11.27 4.63 10.29
N SER A 14 -10.59 5.76 10.45
CA SER A 14 -9.37 5.87 11.28
C SER A 14 -8.27 4.88 10.89
N TYR A 15 -7.99 4.77 9.58
CA TYR A 15 -6.92 3.92 9.06
C TYR A 15 -5.54 4.39 9.53
N ASN A 16 -4.70 3.47 10.00
CA ASN A 16 -3.40 3.76 10.63
C ASN A 16 -2.24 2.94 10.01
N ALA A 17 -2.50 2.30 8.88
CA ALA A 17 -1.53 1.61 8.05
C ALA A 17 -1.93 1.74 6.57
N CYS A 18 -0.97 1.52 5.69
CA CYS A 18 -1.18 1.50 4.25
C CYS A 18 -0.40 0.33 3.64
N LEU A 19 -1.07 -0.51 2.86
CA LEU A 19 -0.42 -1.49 2.01
C LEU A 19 -0.11 -0.85 0.65
N VAL A 20 1.16 -0.83 0.28
CA VAL A 20 1.65 -0.25 -0.97
C VAL A 20 1.92 -1.38 -1.97
N LEU A 21 1.20 -1.35 -3.08
CA LEU A 21 1.42 -2.24 -4.22
C LEU A 21 1.93 -1.42 -5.39
N VAL A 22 2.93 -1.93 -6.10
CA VAL A 22 3.48 -1.25 -7.28
C VAL A 22 3.45 -2.23 -8.44
N ASP A 23 2.73 -1.85 -9.49
CA ASP A 23 2.81 -2.55 -10.78
C ASP A 23 4.15 -2.19 -11.43
N LYS A 24 5.10 -3.13 -11.45
CA LYS A 24 6.43 -2.89 -12.03
C LYS A 24 6.41 -2.63 -13.53
N TYR A 25 5.39 -3.11 -14.24
CA TYR A 25 5.26 -2.89 -15.68
C TYR A 25 4.73 -1.50 -15.98
N ARG A 26 3.63 -1.11 -15.31
CA ARG A 26 3.02 0.22 -15.48
C ARG A 26 3.76 1.32 -14.72
N LYS A 27 4.61 0.95 -13.75
CA LYS A 27 5.27 1.85 -12.78
C LYS A 27 4.28 2.67 -11.94
N THR A 28 3.05 2.19 -11.81
CA THR A 28 1.97 2.86 -11.07
C THR A 28 1.84 2.24 -9.67
N PRO A 29 1.86 3.05 -8.59
CA PRO A 29 1.49 2.61 -7.27
C PRO A 29 -0.03 2.48 -7.11
N MET A 30 -0.41 1.65 -6.15
CA MET A 30 -1.74 1.52 -5.62
C MET A 30 -1.64 1.47 -4.11
N PHE A 31 -2.45 2.27 -3.43
CA PHE A 31 -2.39 2.42 -1.98
C PHE A 31 -3.69 1.90 -1.37
N LEU A 32 -3.57 0.96 -0.43
CA LEU A 32 -4.70 0.43 0.32
C LEU A 32 -4.61 0.85 1.79
N PRO A 33 -5.39 1.85 2.22
CA PRO A 33 -5.44 2.24 3.62
C PRO A 33 -6.13 1.14 4.43
N LEU A 34 -5.49 0.73 5.53
CA LEU A 34 -5.79 -0.47 6.32
C LEU A 34 -5.52 -0.21 7.80
N HIS A 35 -5.89 -1.16 8.66
CA HIS A 35 -5.51 -1.12 10.07
C HIS A 35 -4.22 -1.91 10.32
N LYS A 36 -3.43 -1.44 11.29
CA LYS A 36 -2.30 -2.21 11.80
C LYS A 36 -2.82 -3.51 12.39
N GLY A 37 -2.32 -4.63 11.87
CA GLY A 37 -2.76 -5.96 12.30
C GLY A 37 -4.08 -6.41 11.66
N GLU A 38 -4.47 -5.79 10.53
CA GLU A 38 -5.56 -6.31 9.70
C GLU A 38 -5.40 -7.81 9.46
N LYS A 39 -6.51 -8.56 9.52
CA LYS A 39 -6.43 -9.99 9.27
C LYS A 39 -6.04 -10.23 7.81
N ALA A 40 -5.29 -11.31 7.59
CA ALA A 40 -4.82 -11.65 6.26
C ALA A 40 -5.96 -11.87 5.26
N MET A 41 -7.11 -12.43 5.71
CA MET A 41 -8.29 -12.64 4.85
C MET A 41 -8.90 -11.32 4.38
N ASP A 42 -9.07 -10.37 5.30
CA ASP A 42 -9.67 -9.07 5.00
C ASP A 42 -8.75 -8.28 4.06
N THR A 43 -7.43 -8.36 4.26
CA THR A 43 -6.43 -7.80 3.35
C THR A 43 -6.52 -8.42 1.95
N ALA A 44 -6.64 -9.75 1.86
CA ALA A 44 -6.81 -10.48 0.61
C ALA A 44 -8.05 -10.01 -0.18
N ILE A 45 -9.19 -9.91 0.50
CA ILE A 45 -10.45 -9.44 -0.08
C ILE A 45 -10.29 -8.00 -0.60
N MET A 46 -9.60 -7.15 0.16
CA MET A 46 -9.34 -5.78 -0.27
C MET A 46 -8.45 -5.70 -1.51
N ILE A 47 -7.38 -6.50 -1.59
CA ILE A 47 -6.55 -6.59 -2.79
C ILE A 47 -7.40 -7.05 -3.98
N TRP A 48 -8.25 -8.06 -3.82
CA TRP A 48 -9.13 -8.50 -4.90
C TRP A 48 -10.05 -7.38 -5.41
N ASN A 49 -10.75 -6.74 -4.47
CA ASN A 49 -11.77 -5.74 -4.80
C ASN A 49 -11.21 -4.44 -5.36
N LYS A 50 -10.03 -4.01 -4.90
CA LYS A 50 -9.44 -2.72 -5.28
C LYS A 50 -8.35 -2.83 -6.33
N VAL A 51 -7.52 -3.87 -6.27
CA VAL A 51 -6.33 -3.98 -7.11
C VAL A 51 -6.64 -4.82 -8.34
N ILE A 52 -7.06 -6.07 -8.14
CA ILE A 52 -7.28 -7.01 -9.25
C ILE A 52 -8.40 -6.53 -10.18
N SER A 53 -9.45 -5.93 -9.63
CA SER A 53 -10.53 -5.31 -10.42
C SER A 53 -10.05 -4.20 -11.36
N HIS A 54 -8.98 -3.47 -10.99
CA HIS A 54 -8.47 -2.34 -11.76
C HIS A 54 -7.31 -2.72 -12.68
N THR A 55 -6.40 -3.60 -12.24
CA THR A 55 -5.18 -3.94 -12.99
C THR A 55 -5.25 -5.25 -13.77
N GLY A 56 -6.23 -6.10 -13.44
CA GLY A 56 -6.25 -7.51 -13.80
C GLY A 56 -5.38 -8.37 -12.89
N LEU A 57 -5.25 -9.66 -13.23
CA LEU A 57 -4.45 -10.63 -12.47
C LEU A 57 -2.94 -10.39 -12.64
N PHE A 58 -2.21 -10.45 -11.53
CA PHE A 58 -0.75 -10.40 -11.55
C PHE A 58 -0.16 -11.77 -11.88
N LYS A 59 0.91 -11.79 -12.69
CA LYS A 59 1.67 -13.03 -12.95
C LYS A 59 2.60 -13.38 -11.78
N ASN A 60 3.22 -12.37 -11.19
CA ASN A 60 4.14 -12.50 -10.07
C ASN A 60 3.86 -11.40 -9.06
N ILE A 61 3.94 -11.74 -7.77
CA ILE A 61 3.90 -10.76 -6.69
C ILE A 61 5.21 -10.87 -5.94
N ILE A 62 5.89 -9.73 -5.77
CA ILE A 62 7.13 -9.64 -5.02
C ILE A 62 6.81 -8.96 -3.69
N SER A 63 7.08 -9.66 -2.59
CA SER A 63 6.88 -9.18 -1.23
C SER A 63 8.11 -9.47 -0.38
N ASP A 64 8.30 -8.73 0.70
CA ASP A 64 9.26 -9.10 1.73
C ASP A 64 8.84 -10.40 2.47
N ARG A 65 9.71 -10.88 3.36
CA ARG A 65 9.45 -12.08 4.17
C ARG A 65 8.68 -11.78 5.46
N ASP A 66 7.89 -10.70 5.53
CA ASP A 66 7.03 -10.45 6.70
C ASP A 66 6.12 -11.68 6.92
N PRO A 67 6.03 -12.20 8.16
CA PRO A 67 5.15 -13.31 8.51
C PRO A 67 3.73 -13.20 7.95
N LYS A 68 3.19 -11.99 7.82
CA LYS A 68 1.87 -11.72 7.21
C LYS A 68 1.75 -12.27 5.79
N PHE A 69 2.83 -12.16 5.01
CA PHE A 69 2.90 -12.64 3.62
C PHE A 69 3.36 -14.09 3.49
N THR A 70 3.86 -14.70 4.56
CA THR A 70 4.24 -16.13 4.58
C THR A 70 3.10 -17.06 5.03
N SER A 71 1.96 -16.49 5.45
CA SER A 71 0.79 -17.23 5.95
C SER A 71 0.19 -18.19 4.90
N GLU A 72 -0.44 -19.27 5.35
CA GLU A 72 -1.15 -20.22 4.46
C GLU A 72 -2.26 -19.55 3.65
N LEU A 73 -2.87 -18.50 4.22
CA LEU A 73 -3.85 -17.69 3.54
C LEU A 73 -3.26 -17.01 2.30
N TRP A 74 -2.05 -16.48 2.41
CA TRP A 74 -1.35 -15.88 1.28
C TRP A 74 -1.04 -16.92 0.21
N LYS A 75 -0.47 -18.07 0.60
CA LYS A 75 -0.23 -19.17 -0.35
C LYS A 75 -1.51 -19.59 -1.09
N SER A 76 -2.64 -19.67 -0.38
CA SER A 76 -3.94 -20.02 -0.96
C SER A 76 -4.46 -18.93 -1.90
N LEU A 77 -4.28 -17.65 -1.55
CA LEU A 77 -4.62 -16.50 -2.38
C LEU A 77 -3.82 -16.50 -3.70
N HIS A 78 -2.52 -16.76 -3.63
CA HIS A 78 -1.65 -16.84 -4.81
C HIS A 78 -2.03 -18.00 -5.73
N ASN A 79 -2.34 -19.16 -5.16
CA ASN A 79 -2.86 -20.29 -5.91
C ASN A 79 -4.18 -19.94 -6.62
N LEU A 80 -5.08 -19.21 -5.95
CA LEU A 80 -6.34 -18.74 -6.53
C LEU A 80 -6.13 -17.74 -7.68
N PHE A 81 -5.12 -16.88 -7.58
CA PHE A 81 -4.79 -15.88 -8.61
C PHE A 81 -4.00 -16.45 -9.80
N GLY A 82 -3.50 -17.68 -9.70
CA GLY A 82 -2.54 -18.23 -10.66
C GLY A 82 -1.20 -17.48 -10.68
N ALA A 83 -0.91 -16.72 -9.61
CA ALA A 83 0.24 -15.84 -9.49
C ALA A 83 1.37 -16.52 -8.71
N LYS A 84 2.62 -16.42 -9.16
CA LYS A 84 3.76 -16.90 -8.37
C LYS A 84 4.14 -15.86 -7.31
N LEU A 85 4.10 -16.26 -6.04
CA LEU A 85 4.67 -15.45 -4.96
C LEU A 85 6.19 -15.60 -4.97
N LEU A 86 6.87 -14.46 -5.08
CA LEU A 86 8.32 -14.36 -5.00
C LEU A 86 8.66 -13.54 -3.75
N PHE A 87 9.46 -14.10 -2.86
CA PHE A 87 9.96 -13.34 -1.71
C PHE A 87 11.23 -12.61 -2.10
N SER A 88 11.33 -11.32 -1.75
CA SER A 88 12.61 -10.62 -1.84
C SER A 88 13.62 -11.29 -0.91
N THR A 89 14.88 -11.33 -1.34
CA THR A 89 15.98 -11.68 -0.43
C THR A 89 16.36 -10.40 0.32
N HIS A 90 16.76 -10.51 1.59
CA HIS A 90 17.19 -9.36 2.43
C HIS A 90 18.33 -8.49 1.82
N TYR A 91 18.83 -8.83 0.62
CA TYR A 91 20.02 -8.25 0.00
C TYR A 91 19.88 -8.03 -1.53
N HIS A 92 18.70 -7.67 -2.05
CA HIS A 92 18.57 -7.27 -3.47
C HIS A 92 17.86 -5.91 -3.68
N PRO A 93 18.57 -4.79 -3.46
CA PRO A 93 18.05 -3.43 -3.67
C PRO A 93 17.76 -3.08 -5.16
N GLN A 94 18.21 -3.89 -6.12
CA GLN A 94 18.05 -3.58 -7.55
C GLN A 94 16.61 -3.70 -8.07
N THR A 95 15.75 -4.48 -7.41
CA THR A 95 14.35 -4.65 -7.86
C THR A 95 13.34 -3.86 -7.03
N ASP A 96 13.74 -3.33 -5.88
CA ASP A 96 12.86 -2.66 -4.90
C ASP A 96 12.94 -1.13 -4.95
N GLY A 97 13.95 -0.56 -5.60
CA GLY A 97 14.15 0.90 -5.60
C GLY A 97 12.99 1.75 -6.13
N LEU A 98 12.04 1.20 -6.90
CA LEU A 98 10.82 1.92 -7.28
C LEU A 98 9.79 1.91 -6.14
N ALA A 99 9.57 0.75 -5.52
CA ALA A 99 8.64 0.64 -4.40
C ALA A 99 9.17 1.41 -3.18
N GLU A 100 10.46 1.30 -2.88
CA GLU A 100 11.13 2.09 -1.84
C GLU A 100 10.96 3.60 -2.07
N ARG A 101 11.20 4.11 -3.28
CA ARG A 101 11.02 5.54 -3.60
C ARG A 101 9.58 6.00 -3.42
N ILE A 102 8.61 5.19 -3.83
CA ILE A 102 7.18 5.48 -3.68
C ILE A 102 6.79 5.50 -2.20
N ILE A 103 7.28 4.54 -1.42
CA ILE A 103 7.03 4.46 0.03
C ILE A 103 7.63 5.68 0.73
N LEU A 104 8.86 6.07 0.41
CA LEU A 104 9.50 7.27 0.95
C LEU A 104 8.68 8.53 0.61
N THR A 105 8.21 8.65 -0.63
CA THR A 105 7.37 9.78 -1.06
C THR A 105 6.06 9.82 -0.27
N LEU A 106 5.41 8.67 -0.07
CA LEU A 106 4.21 8.55 0.75
C LEU A 106 4.47 8.98 2.20
N GLU A 107 5.55 8.50 2.82
CA GLU A 107 5.91 8.86 4.19
C GLU A 107 6.19 10.35 4.34
N ASP A 108 6.91 10.95 3.40
CA ASP A 108 7.24 12.37 3.44
C ASP A 108 5.99 13.25 3.28
N MET A 109 5.06 12.86 2.40
CA MET A 109 3.77 13.55 2.29
C MET A 109 2.97 13.46 3.58
N ILE A 110 2.90 12.29 4.21
CA ILE A 110 2.19 12.14 5.50
C ILE A 110 2.85 13.01 6.58
N LYS A 111 4.19 13.09 6.63
CA LYS A 111 4.89 13.96 7.60
C LYS A 111 4.60 15.44 7.37
N ILE A 112 4.53 15.88 6.11
CA ILE A 112 4.32 17.29 5.75
C ILE A 112 2.86 17.70 5.97
N PHE A 113 1.92 16.90 5.49
CA PHE A 113 0.50 17.26 5.42
C PHE A 113 -0.34 16.72 6.60
N CYS A 114 0.14 15.68 7.30
CA CYS A 114 -0.54 15.07 8.45
C CYS A 114 0.32 15.09 9.72
N PRO A 115 0.80 16.27 10.19
CA PRO A 115 1.59 16.34 11.42
C PRO A 115 0.78 15.80 12.62
N TYR A 116 1.41 14.96 13.44
CA TYR A 116 0.77 14.28 14.58
C TYR A 116 -0.06 15.24 15.44
N GLY A 117 -1.35 14.95 15.59
CA GLY A 117 -2.25 15.67 16.52
C GLY A 117 -2.78 17.01 16.03
N LEU A 118 -2.64 17.34 14.74
CA LEU A 118 -3.22 18.54 14.15
C LEU A 118 -4.19 18.17 13.02
N GLU A 119 -5.44 18.63 13.12
CA GLU A 119 -6.30 18.75 11.95
C GLU A 119 -5.69 19.87 11.08
N PHE A 120 -4.85 19.50 10.12
CA PHE A 120 -4.31 20.48 9.17
C PHE A 120 -5.43 20.87 8.21
N LYS A 121 -6.11 21.98 8.49
CA LYS A 121 -7.02 22.64 7.56
C LYS A 121 -6.18 23.53 6.65
N ASP A 122 -6.09 23.18 5.36
CA ASP A 122 -5.49 24.08 4.37
C ASP A 122 -6.30 25.40 4.29
N SER A 123 -5.78 26.38 3.58
CA SER A 123 -6.43 27.63 3.19
C SER A 123 -7.83 27.44 2.55
N ASP A 124 -8.11 26.24 2.02
CA ASP A 124 -9.40 25.81 1.48
C ASP A 124 -10.33 25.12 2.51
N GLY A 125 -9.86 24.91 3.75
CA GLY A 125 -10.65 24.36 4.88
C GLY A 125 -10.66 22.84 5.02
N PHE A 126 -9.88 22.10 4.23
CA PHE A 126 -9.85 20.62 4.23
C PHE A 126 -8.83 20.05 5.22
N THR A 127 -9.24 19.10 6.05
CA THR A 127 -8.32 18.30 6.88
C THR A 127 -7.58 17.30 6.01
N HIS A 128 -6.25 17.39 5.96
CA HIS A 128 -5.44 16.42 5.24
C HIS A 128 -5.12 15.22 6.14
N ASP A 129 -5.51 14.04 5.68
CA ASP A 129 -5.20 12.74 6.27
C ASP A 129 -4.73 11.73 5.21
N LEU A 130 -4.25 10.57 5.64
CA LEU A 130 -3.81 9.48 4.75
C LEU A 130 -4.80 9.20 3.61
N CYS A 131 -6.09 9.12 3.92
CA CYS A 131 -7.13 8.76 2.96
C CYS A 131 -7.39 9.87 1.93
N THR A 132 -7.25 11.14 2.32
CA THR A 132 -7.36 12.29 1.41
C THR A 132 -6.15 12.44 0.48
N LEU A 133 -4.96 12.05 0.93
CA LEU A 133 -3.73 12.17 0.13
C LEU A 133 -3.55 11.05 -0.89
N ILE A 134 -4.08 9.85 -0.61
CA ILE A 134 -3.95 8.69 -1.49
C ILE A 134 -4.42 8.97 -2.93
N PRO A 135 -5.62 9.53 -3.18
CA PRO A 135 -6.06 9.83 -4.54
C PRO A 135 -5.14 10.81 -5.29
N ALA A 136 -4.57 11.80 -4.61
CA ALA A 136 -3.65 12.77 -5.20
C ALA A 136 -2.34 12.10 -5.63
N LEU A 137 -1.77 11.26 -4.76
CA LEU A 137 -0.59 10.43 -5.07
C LEU A 137 -0.87 9.47 -6.22
N GLU A 138 -2.01 8.78 -6.24
CA GLU A 138 -2.32 7.88 -7.34
C GLU A 138 -2.47 8.61 -8.68
N LEU A 139 -2.95 9.87 -8.68
CA LEU A 139 -3.07 10.68 -9.88
C LEU A 139 -1.69 11.10 -10.42
N GLU A 140 -0.79 11.55 -9.54
CA GLU A 140 0.56 12.00 -9.90
C GLU A 140 1.36 10.91 -10.63
N TYR A 141 1.17 9.65 -10.24
CA TYR A 141 1.88 8.52 -10.84
C TYR A 141 1.12 7.88 -12.03
N LYS A 142 -0.08 8.34 -12.35
CA LYS A 142 -0.88 7.88 -13.50
C LYS A 142 -0.73 8.79 -14.74
N THR A 143 -0.13 9.98 -14.60
CA THR A 143 0.22 10.91 -15.69
C THR A 143 1.52 10.54 -16.40
#